data_AF-A0A8E0IQ99-F1
#
_entry.id   AF-A0A8E0IQ99-F1
#
_cell.length_a   1.000
_cell.length_b   1.000
_cell.length_c   1.000
_cell.angle_alpha   90.00
_cell.angle_beta   90.00
_cell.angle_gamma   90.00
#
_symmetry.space_group_name_H-M   'P 1'
#
loop_
_entity.id
_entity.type
_entity.pdbx_description
1 polymer ?
#
loop_
_entity_poly.entity_id
_entity_poly.type
_entity_poly.pdbx_seq_one_letter_code
_entity_poly.pdbx_strand_id
1 'polypeptide(L)'
;FMVQVPYYDNPGGALAVTVELPHAANVYLVDQANFNAHQRGDHFTYFGGHYDESPVTIRVSGAGRWYLIAENGSGEQYRYTWSK
;
A
#
# COMPACT_ATOMS: atom_id res chain seq x y z
N PHE A 1 -7.60 10.17 -16.64
CA PHE A 1 -6.27 9.93 -16.05
C PHE A 1 -6.40 8.74 -15.12
N MET A 2 -5.81 7.59 -15.46
CA MET A 2 -5.74 6.47 -14.53
C MET A 2 -4.64 6.78 -13.52
N VAL A 3 -4.97 6.86 -12.24
CA VAL A 3 -3.97 6.99 -11.19
C VAL A 3 -3.20 5.68 -11.15
N GLN A 4 -1.91 5.71 -11.51
CA GLN A 4 -1.06 4.55 -11.43
C GLN A 4 -0.84 4.18 -9.96
N VAL A 5 -1.11 2.93 -9.59
CA VAL A 5 -0.87 2.43 -8.22
C VAL A 5 0.63 2.40 -7.95
N PRO A 6 1.13 3.07 -6.89
CA PRO A 6 2.52 3.05 -6.52
C PRO A 6 3.03 1.64 -6.20
N TYR A 7 4.27 1.35 -6.60
CA TYR A 7 4.92 0.10 -6.26
C TYR A 7 6.42 0.27 -5.99
N TYR A 8 7.02 -0.74 -5.37
CA TYR A 8 8.47 -0.88 -5.21
C TYR A 8 8.91 -2.30 -5.54
N ASP A 9 9.98 -2.43 -6.34
CA ASP A 9 10.63 -3.72 -6.63
C ASP A 9 11.69 -4.00 -5.55
N ASN A 10 11.33 -4.78 -4.53
CA ASN A 10 12.22 -5.10 -3.43
C ASN A 10 13.15 -6.27 -3.78
N PRO A 11 14.49 -6.10 -3.77
CA PRO A 11 15.41 -7.21 -4.01
C PRO A 11 15.37 -8.29 -2.91
N GLY A 12 14.83 -7.96 -1.73
CA GLY A 12 14.73 -8.83 -0.56
C GLY A 12 14.98 -8.06 0.74
N GLY A 13 14.83 -8.72 1.88
CA GLY A 13 15.00 -8.09 3.19
C GLY A 13 13.81 -7.23 3.61
N ALA A 14 14.06 -6.28 4.51
CA ALA A 14 13.03 -5.40 5.07
C ALA A 14 12.61 -4.33 4.06
N LEU A 15 11.33 -3.97 4.09
CA LEU A 15 10.76 -2.86 3.35
C LEU A 15 9.72 -2.20 4.23
N ALA A 16 9.65 -0.87 4.19
CA ALA A 16 8.57 -0.14 4.81
C ALA A 16 8.07 0.98 3.91
N VAL A 17 6.82 1.38 4.15
CA VAL A 17 6.21 2.54 3.52
C VAL A 17 5.56 3.40 4.59
N THR A 18 5.86 4.69 4.56
CA THR A 18 5.19 5.69 5.39
C THR A 18 4.22 6.48 4.52
N VAL A 19 2.98 6.62 4.96
CA VAL A 19 1.88 7.26 4.23
C VAL A 19 1.33 8.42 5.05
N GLU A 20 1.25 9.59 4.44
CA GLU A 20 0.57 10.76 5.01
C GLU A 20 -0.85 10.81 4.44
N LEU A 21 -1.83 10.58 5.31
CA LEU A 21 -3.25 10.56 4.98
C LEU A 21 -3.89 11.94 5.27
N PRO A 22 -4.68 12.49 4.33
CA PRO A 22 -5.45 13.72 4.57
C PRO A 22 -6.70 13.49 5.43
N HIS A 23 -7.30 12.30 5.34
CA HIS A 23 -8.42 11.82 6.17
C HIS A 23 -8.30 10.31 6.38
N ALA A 24 -9.20 9.73 7.17
CA ALA A 24 -9.26 8.30 7.39
C ALA A 24 -9.35 7.51 6.07
N ALA A 25 -8.56 6.45 5.97
CA ALA A 25 -8.45 5.63 4.77
C ALA A 25 -8.09 4.19 5.11
N ASN A 26 -8.41 3.28 4.20
CA ASN A 26 -7.79 1.96 4.21
C ASN A 26 -6.45 2.04 3.50
N VAL A 27 -5.40 1.49 4.12
CA VAL A 27 -4.05 1.44 3.55
C VAL A 27 -3.58 0.00 3.58
N TYR A 28 -3.24 -0.52 2.40
CA TYR A 28 -2.78 -1.89 2.20
C TYR A 28 -1.42 -1.89 1.50
N LEU A 29 -0.50 -2.67 2.06
CA LEU A 29 0.73 -3.07 1.41
C LEU A 29 0.60 -4.56 1.04
N VAL A 30 0.68 -4.85 -0.25
CA VAL A 30 0.44 -6.19 -0.82
C VAL A 30 1.54 -6.56 -1.80
N ASP A 31 1.83 -7.85 -1.94
CA ASP A 31 2.71 -8.35 -3.00
C ASP A 31 1.97 -8.40 -4.36
N GLN A 32 2.70 -8.73 -5.44
CA GLN A 32 2.14 -8.85 -6.78
C GLN A 32 0.95 -9.82 -6.88
N ALA A 33 1.00 -10.96 -6.19
CA ALA A 33 -0.05 -11.97 -6.29
C ALA A 33 -1.35 -11.46 -5.66
N ASN A 34 -1.24 -10.82 -4.50
CA ASN A 34 -2.34 -10.20 -3.79
C ASN A 34 -2.87 -8.94 -4.47
N PHE A 35 -1.99 -8.15 -5.11
CA PHE A 35 -2.41 -7.03 -5.96
C PHE A 35 -3.29 -7.53 -7.12
N ASN A 36 -2.85 -8.58 -7.81
CA ASN A 36 -3.62 -9.16 -8.91
C ASN A 36 -4.96 -9.74 -8.44
N ALA A 37 -5.01 -10.32 -7.23
CA ALA A 37 -6.24 -10.80 -6.62
C ALA A 37 -7.19 -9.64 -6.25
N HIS A 38 -6.69 -8.57 -5.61
CA HIS A 38 -7.45 -7.34 -5.32
C HIS A 38 -8.07 -6.74 -6.58
N GLN A 39 -7.30 -6.63 -7.67
CA GLN A 39 -7.80 -6.11 -8.95
C GLN A 39 -8.95 -6.94 -9.55
N ARG A 40 -9.01 -8.24 -9.26
CA ARG A 40 -10.09 -9.12 -9.72
C ARG A 40 -11.28 -9.17 -8.75
N GLY A 41 -11.18 -8.54 -7.58
CA GLY A 41 -12.16 -8.67 -6.50
C GLY A 41 -12.10 -10.04 -5.80
N ASP A 42 -11.00 -10.77 -5.97
CA ASP A 42 -10.76 -12.03 -5.27
C ASP A 42 -10.31 -11.77 -3.83
N HIS A 43 -10.34 -12.81 -3.00
CA HIS A 43 -9.71 -12.78 -1.68
C HIS A 43 -8.19 -12.56 -1.79
N PHE A 44 -7.67 -11.60 -1.03
CA PHE A 44 -6.24 -11.27 -0.96
C PHE A 44 -5.84 -11.01 0.50
N THR A 45 -4.56 -11.20 0.81
CA THR A 45 -3.97 -10.84 2.10
C THR A 45 -3.18 -9.54 1.98
N TYR A 46 -3.06 -8.82 3.08
CA TYR A 46 -2.41 -7.51 3.13
C TYR A 46 -1.75 -7.23 4.47
N PHE A 47 -0.79 -6.32 4.45
CA PHE A 47 -0.30 -5.64 5.64
C PHE A 47 -0.93 -4.25 5.71
N GLY A 48 -1.46 -3.87 6.87
CA GLY A 48 -2.17 -2.61 7.05
C GLY A 48 -3.62 -2.82 7.49
N GLY A 49 -4.50 -1.89 7.12
CA GLY A 49 -5.89 -1.88 7.59
C GLY A 49 -6.53 -0.49 7.45
N HIS A 50 -7.54 -0.25 8.28
CA HIS A 50 -8.17 1.07 8.41
C HIS A 50 -7.37 1.95 9.36
N TYR A 51 -7.11 3.19 8.96
CA TYR A 51 -6.40 4.18 9.76
C TYR A 51 -7.16 5.51 9.76
N ASP A 52 -7.34 6.08 10.93
CA ASP A 52 -7.89 7.42 11.19
C ASP A 52 -6.82 8.41 11.70
N GLU A 53 -5.60 7.92 11.95
CA GLU A 53 -4.42 8.69 12.33
C GLU A 53 -3.35 8.69 11.23
N SER A 54 -2.50 9.73 11.23
CA SER A 54 -1.47 9.96 10.22
C SER A 54 -0.21 10.57 10.87
N PRO A 55 1.01 10.16 10.46
CA PRO A 55 1.33 9.23 9.37
C PRO A 55 1.24 7.75 9.77
N VAL A 56 1.01 6.90 8.78
CA VAL A 56 0.96 5.44 8.93
C VAL A 56 2.24 4.82 8.41
N THR A 57 2.89 3.93 9.18
CA THR A 57 4.04 3.14 8.69
C THR A 57 3.72 1.65 8.68
N ILE A 58 3.80 1.02 7.51
CA ILE A 58 3.63 -0.43 7.33
C ILE A 58 4.99 -1.04 7.00
N ARG A 59 5.34 -2.15 7.66
CA ARG A 59 6.60 -2.87 7.49
C ARG A 59 6.35 -4.29 6.99
N VAL A 60 7.15 -4.72 6.03
CA VAL A 60 7.14 -6.08 5.46
C VAL A 60 8.56 -6.59 5.29
N SER A 61 8.68 -7.88 5.03
CA SER A 61 9.93 -8.51 4.62
C SER A 61 9.68 -9.43 3.45
N GLY A 62 10.58 -9.45 2.48
CA GLY A 62 10.50 -10.37 1.34
C GLY A 62 10.82 -9.69 0.01
N ALA A 63 11.32 -10.49 -0.93
CA ALA A 63 11.62 -10.03 -2.28
C ALA A 63 10.36 -9.95 -3.15
N GLY A 64 10.44 -9.19 -4.24
CA GLY A 64 9.38 -9.05 -5.24
C GLY A 64 8.79 -7.65 -5.30
N ARG A 65 7.76 -7.50 -6.13
CA ARG A 65 7.05 -6.24 -6.30
C ARG A 65 5.97 -6.09 -5.22
N TRP A 66 6.03 -4.97 -4.52
CA TRP A 66 5.07 -4.57 -3.49
C TRP A 66 4.28 -3.35 -3.94
N TYR A 67 2.97 -3.38 -3.74
CA TYR A 67 2.03 -2.33 -4.14
C TYR A 67 1.44 -1.65 -2.92
N LEU A 68 1.34 -0.31 -2.96
CA LEU A 68 0.64 0.50 -1.98
C LEU A 68 -0.75 0.85 -2.52
N ILE A 69 -1.77 0.28 -1.90
CA ILE A 69 -3.18 0.63 -2.17
C ILE A 69 -3.65 1.53 -1.03
N ALA A 70 -4.23 2.68 -1.35
CA ALA A 70 -4.94 3.51 -0.38
C ALA A 70 -6.33 3.88 -0.90
N GLU A 71 -7.34 3.58 -0.10
CA GLU A 71 -8.74 3.78 -0.42
C GLU A 71 -9.34 4.76 0.60
N ASN A 72 -9.57 6.00 0.18
CA ASN A 72 -10.10 7.07 1.03
C ASN A 72 -11.52 7.53 0.63
N GLY A 73 -12.11 6.93 -0.41
CA GLY A 73 -13.46 7.27 -0.91
C GLY A 73 -13.62 8.67 -1.52
N SER A 74 -12.68 9.60 -1.26
CA SER A 74 -12.70 10.99 -1.75
C SER A 74 -11.93 11.18 -3.05
N GLY A 75 -11.03 10.24 -3.39
CA GLY A 75 -10.12 10.39 -4.53
C GLY A 75 -9.01 11.42 -4.29
N GLU A 76 -8.91 11.96 -3.06
CA GLU A 76 -7.83 12.84 -2.68
C GLU A 76 -6.49 12.11 -2.74
N GLN A 77 -5.44 12.84 -3.07
CA GLN A 77 -4.09 12.30 -3.12
C GLN A 77 -3.52 12.17 -1.71
N TYR A 78 -2.77 11.09 -1.49
CA TYR A 78 -1.93 10.88 -0.32
C TYR A 78 -0.45 11.03 -0.69
N ARG A 79 0.40 11.27 0.29
CA ARG A 79 1.87 11.24 0.10
C ARG A 79 2.42 9.94 0.68
N TYR A 80 3.48 9.43 0.08
CA TYR A 80 4.14 8.21 0.57
C TYR A 80 5.65 8.26 0.38
N THR A 81 6.37 7.57 1.26
CA THR A 81 7.83 7.38 1.18
C THR A 81 8.18 5.93 1.47
N TRP A 82 8.96 5.30 0.59
CA TRP A 82 9.53 3.97 0.80
C TRP A 82 10.83 4.05 1.61
N SER A 83 11.06 3.10 2.51
CA SER A 83 12.33 2.89 3.22
C SER A 83 12.75 1.41 3.21
N LYS A 84 14.06 1.16 3.13
CA LYS A 84 14.67 -0.15 2.91
C LYS A 84 15.88 -0.33 3.81
#